data_AF-A0A935PF68-F1
#
_entry.id   AF-A0A935PF68-F1
#
_cell.length_a   1.000
_cell.length_b   1.000
_cell.length_c   1.000
_cell.angle_alpha   90.00
_cell.angle_beta   90.00
_cell.angle_gamma   90.00
#
_symmetry.space_group_name_H-M   'P 1'
#
loop_
_entity.id
_entity.type
_entity.pdbx_description
1 polymer ?
#
loop_
_entity_poly.entity_id
_entity_poly.type
_entity_poly.pdbx_seq_one_letter_code
_entity_poly.pdbx_strand_id
1 'polypeptide(L)'
;MSSLVQEYDNTKRLYESLLKKSEEAQQAENLERRQKGEQFRVVDPARVPDKPFQPDIPKILLMGLVAGMACGLAGIFAREQLDRSFHDPEDIEATLGFRVLASIPRITSKAQ
;
A
#
# COMPACT_ATOMS: atom_id res chain seq x y z
N MET A 1 72.56 -51.94 11.28
CA MET A 1 72.01 -50.62 11.65
C MET A 1 71.39 -49.83 10.49
N SER A 2 71.85 -49.97 9.23
CA SER A 2 71.36 -49.11 8.13
C SER A 2 69.92 -49.38 7.66
N SER A 3 69.40 -50.62 7.80
CA SER A 3 68.05 -50.99 7.35
C SER A 3 66.94 -50.38 8.22
N LEU A 4 67.13 -50.36 9.55
CA LEU A 4 66.17 -49.75 10.48
C LEU A 4 65.98 -48.24 10.22
N VAL A 5 67.06 -47.53 9.89
CA VAL A 5 66.99 -46.09 9.57
C VAL A 5 66.17 -45.87 8.31
N GLN A 6 66.34 -46.73 7.30
CA GLN A 6 65.64 -46.65 6.03
C GLN A 6 64.15 -46.97 6.17
N GLU A 7 63.78 -47.99 6.96
CA GLU A 7 62.38 -48.31 7.27
C GLU A 7 61.69 -47.22 8.09
N TYR A 8 62.40 -46.61 9.05
CA TYR A 8 61.89 -45.47 9.82
C TYR A 8 61.64 -44.25 8.93
N ASP A 9 62.59 -43.89 8.05
CA ASP A 9 62.44 -42.80 7.10
C ASP A 9 61.24 -43.01 6.17
N ASN A 10 61.04 -44.24 5.70
CA ASN A 10 59.93 -44.58 4.80
C ASN A 10 58.57 -44.49 5.52
N THR A 11 58.51 -44.97 6.76
CA THR A 11 57.31 -44.89 7.62
C THR A 11 56.96 -43.44 7.95
N LYS A 12 57.98 -42.63 8.26
CA LYS A 12 57.82 -41.19 8.51
C LYS A 12 57.29 -40.46 7.29
N ARG A 13 57.83 -40.73 6.10
CA ARG A 13 57.35 -40.17 4.84
C ARG A 13 55.92 -40.57 4.53
N LEU A 14 55.56 -41.83 4.78
CA LEU A 14 54.19 -42.29 4.62
C LEU A 14 53.25 -41.53 5.57
N TYR A 15 53.61 -41.39 6.83
CA TYR A 15 52.85 -40.61 7.81
C TYR A 15 52.69 -39.15 7.38
N GLU A 16 53.78 -38.48 7.00
CA GLU A 16 53.75 -37.10 6.50
C GLU A 16 52.86 -36.97 5.26
N SER A 17 52.88 -37.95 4.35
CA SER A 17 52.01 -37.96 3.16
C SER A 17 50.53 -38.11 3.49
N LEU A 18 50.20 -38.94 4.49
CA LEU A 18 48.83 -39.16 4.96
C LEU A 18 48.32 -37.93 5.72
N LEU A 19 49.17 -37.32 6.55
CA LEU A 19 48.87 -36.10 7.26
C LEU A 19 48.56 -34.97 6.27
N LYS A 20 49.42 -34.78 5.26
CA LYS A 20 49.22 -33.78 4.21
C LYS A 20 47.92 -34.00 3.45
N LYS A 21 47.61 -35.25 3.05
CA LYS A 21 46.33 -35.58 2.41
C LYS A 21 45.12 -35.27 3.28
N SER A 22 45.21 -35.48 4.60
CA SER A 22 44.14 -35.16 5.55
C SER A 22 43.93 -33.65 5.65
N GLU A 23 45.00 -32.87 5.72
CA GLU A 23 44.93 -31.41 5.72
C GLU A 23 44.33 -30.87 4.42
N GLU A 24 44.76 -31.40 3.27
CA GLU A 24 44.23 -31.06 1.94
C GLU A 24 42.73 -31.40 1.84
N ALA A 25 42.31 -32.58 2.32
CA ALA A 25 40.92 -32.99 2.34
C ALA A 25 40.07 -32.10 3.26
N GLN A 26 40.59 -31.74 4.44
CA GLN A 26 39.90 -30.84 5.37
C GLN A 26 39.77 -29.42 4.80
N GLN A 27 40.80 -28.93 4.10
CA GLN A 27 40.73 -27.64 3.40
C GLN A 27 39.72 -27.69 2.26
N ALA A 28 39.72 -28.76 1.45
CA ALA A 28 38.76 -28.97 0.37
C ALA A 28 37.33 -29.05 0.90
N GLU A 29 37.08 -29.79 1.98
CA GLU A 29 35.77 -29.87 2.63
C GLU A 29 35.32 -28.51 3.16
N ASN A 30 36.21 -27.76 3.82
CA ASN A 30 35.88 -26.42 4.29
C ASN A 30 35.57 -25.46 3.13
N LEU A 31 36.34 -25.54 2.04
CA LEU A 31 36.12 -24.74 0.85
C LEU A 31 34.81 -25.12 0.15
N GLU A 32 34.48 -26.40 0.10
CA GLU A 32 33.22 -26.91 -0.46
C GLU A 32 32.03 -26.56 0.43
N ARG A 33 32.16 -26.62 1.77
CA ARG A 33 31.14 -26.14 2.71
C ARG A 33 30.92 -24.64 2.61
N ARG A 34 32.00 -23.85 2.42
CA ARG A 34 31.93 -22.40 2.19
C ARG A 34 31.30 -22.07 0.83
N GLN A 35 31.55 -22.87 -0.20
CA GLN A 35 31.00 -22.68 -1.55
C GLN A 35 29.56 -23.23 -1.69
N LYS A 36 29.20 -24.29 -0.97
CA LYS A 36 27.84 -24.86 -0.88
C LYS A 36 26.93 -24.03 0.01
N GLY A 37 27.48 -23.26 0.95
CA GLY A 37 26.76 -22.18 1.60
C GLY A 37 26.53 -21.11 0.55
N GLU A 38 25.38 -21.18 -0.12
CA GLU A 38 24.91 -20.19 -1.07
C GLU A 38 25.29 -18.79 -0.58
N GLN A 39 26.30 -18.19 -1.22
CA GLN A 39 26.70 -16.84 -0.90
C GLN A 39 25.61 -15.96 -1.52
N PHE A 40 24.51 -15.78 -0.79
CA PHE A 40 23.42 -14.88 -1.12
C PHE A 40 23.97 -13.46 -1.11
N ARG A 41 24.62 -13.08 -2.20
CA ARG A 41 25.03 -11.71 -2.46
C ARG A 41 23.78 -11.03 -3.00
N VAL A 42 23.25 -10.08 -2.23
CA VAL A 42 22.15 -9.24 -2.69
C VAL A 42 22.65 -8.45 -3.91
N VAL A 43 22.27 -8.89 -5.11
CA VAL A 43 22.68 -8.26 -6.38
C VAL A 43 21.84 -7.00 -6.65
N ASP A 44 20.57 -7.01 -6.26
CA ASP A 44 19.67 -5.86 -6.35
C ASP A 44 18.93 -5.70 -5.00
N PRO A 45 19.17 -4.62 -4.24
CA PRO A 45 18.42 -4.33 -3.04
C PRO A 45 16.96 -4.04 -3.39
N ALA A 46 16.03 -4.50 -2.55
CA ALA A 46 14.60 -4.27 -2.76
C ALA A 46 14.31 -2.76 -2.87
N ARG A 47 13.83 -2.33 -4.04
CA ARG A 47 13.39 -0.95 -4.23
C ARG A 47 12.08 -0.77 -3.47
N VAL A 48 12.12 0.11 -2.47
CA VAL A 48 10.90 0.58 -1.82
C VAL A 48 10.03 1.30 -2.87
N PRO A 49 8.73 1.04 -2.91
CA PRO A 49 7.86 1.67 -3.90
C PRO A 49 7.79 3.18 -3.65
N ASP A 50 8.10 3.98 -4.68
CA ASP A 50 8.05 5.45 -4.63
C ASP A 50 6.64 6.01 -4.39
N LYS A 51 5.61 5.18 -4.59
CA LYS A 51 4.21 5.55 -4.46
C LYS A 51 3.46 4.49 -3.67
N PRO A 52 2.54 4.89 -2.78
CA PRO A 52 1.70 3.94 -2.07
C PRO A 52 0.93 3.08 -3.07
N PHE A 53 1.00 1.76 -2.89
CA PHE A 53 0.30 0.79 -3.74
C PHE A 53 -1.22 1.00 -3.69
N GLN A 54 -1.73 1.39 -2.52
CA GLN A 54 -3.13 1.70 -2.25
C GLN A 54 -3.23 2.67 -1.05
N PRO A 55 -4.31 3.46 -0.90
CA PRO A 55 -5.42 3.66 -1.84
C PRO A 55 -5.18 4.83 -2.82
N ASP A 56 -5.92 4.85 -3.93
CA ASP A 56 -5.95 5.97 -4.88
C ASP A 56 -6.72 7.17 -4.27
N ILE A 57 -6.04 7.93 -3.41
CA ILE A 57 -6.55 9.13 -2.73
C ILE A 57 -7.32 10.09 -3.67
N PRO A 58 -6.81 10.45 -4.87
CA PRO A 58 -7.54 11.39 -5.75
C PRO A 58 -8.88 10.81 -6.24
N LYS A 59 -8.97 9.50 -6.46
CA LYS A 59 -10.21 8.84 -6.91
C LYS A 59 -11.26 8.85 -5.80
N ILE A 60 -10.86 8.55 -4.56
CA ILE A 60 -11.76 8.56 -3.40
C ILE A 60 -12.27 9.98 -3.13
N LEU A 61 -11.39 10.97 -3.22
CA LEU A 61 -11.75 12.37 -3.00
C LEU A 61 -12.74 12.87 -4.05
N LEU A 62 -12.53 12.52 -5.33
CA LEU A 62 -13.46 12.84 -6.41
C LEU A 62 -14.84 12.19 -6.20
N MET A 63 -14.87 10.91 -5.83
CA MET A 63 -16.13 10.20 -5.55
C MET A 63 -16.87 10.82 -4.36
N GLY A 64 -16.17 11.17 -3.29
CA GLY A 64 -16.76 11.82 -2.12
C GLY A 64 -17.34 13.20 -2.45
N LEU A 65 -16.65 13.99 -3.26
CA LEU A 65 -17.10 15.32 -3.69
C LEU A 65 -18.36 15.24 -4.56
N VAL A 66 -18.41 14.31 -5.51
CA VAL A 66 -19.60 14.08 -6.35
C VAL A 66 -20.77 13.57 -5.51
N ALA A 67 -20.54 12.59 -4.62
CA ALA A 67 -21.58 12.06 -3.74
C ALA A 67 -22.13 13.13 -2.79
N GLY A 68 -21.26 13.97 -2.22
CA GLY A 68 -21.66 15.08 -1.35
C GLY A 68 -22.54 16.10 -2.07
N MET A 69 -22.17 16.51 -3.29
CA MET A 69 -23.01 17.41 -4.10
C MET A 69 -24.36 16.78 -4.46
N ALA A 70 -24.35 15.51 -4.89
CA ALA A 70 -25.58 14.80 -5.21
C ALA A 70 -26.52 14.71 -3.99
N CYS A 71 -25.99 14.35 -2.83
CA CYS A 71 -26.76 14.30 -1.58
C CYS A 71 -27.28 15.69 -1.16
N GLY A 72 -26.49 16.74 -1.33
CA GLY A 72 -26.92 18.12 -1.05
C GLY A 72 -28.10 18.55 -1.92
N LEU A 73 -28.00 18.35 -3.24
CA LEU A 73 -29.06 18.66 -4.20
C LEU A 73 -30.31 17.82 -3.95
N ALA A 74 -30.14 16.52 -3.74
CA ALA A 74 -31.24 15.61 -3.39
C ALA A 74 -31.91 16.03 -2.08
N GLY A 75 -31.14 16.48 -1.09
CA GLY A 75 -31.65 17.01 0.17
C GLY A 75 -32.51 18.26 -0.01
N ILE A 76 -32.05 19.24 -0.80
CA ILE A 76 -32.84 20.44 -1.11
C ILE A 76 -34.13 20.06 -1.82
N PHE A 77 -34.03 19.23 -2.86
CA PHE A 77 -35.20 18.80 -3.63
C PHE A 77 -36.20 18.00 -2.79
N ALA A 78 -35.72 17.12 -1.90
CA ALA A 78 -36.57 16.39 -0.97
C ALA A 78 -37.24 17.31 0.05
N ARG A 79 -36.54 18.34 0.53
CA ARG A 79 -37.12 19.35 1.42
C ARG A 79 -38.19 20.16 0.70
N GLU A 80 -37.94 20.58 -0.53
CA GLU A 80 -38.91 21.30 -1.36
C GLU A 80 -40.17 20.44 -1.61
N GLN A 81 -40.00 19.17 -1.99
CA GLN A 81 -41.13 18.26 -2.22
C GLN A 81 -41.95 17.96 -0.96
N LEU A 82 -41.33 18.02 0.23
CA LEU A 82 -42.03 17.88 1.50
C LEU A 82 -42.67 19.19 1.97
N ASP A 83 -42.16 20.33 1.50
CA ASP A 83 -42.74 21.64 1.75
C ASP A 83 -43.96 21.84 0.85
N ARG A 84 -45.16 21.79 1.45
CA ARG A 84 -46.42 22.04 0.73
C ARG A 84 -46.81 23.52 0.71
N SER A 85 -45.88 24.41 1.08
CA SER A 85 -46.16 25.84 1.14
C SER A 85 -45.99 26.49 -0.23
N PHE A 86 -47.06 27.08 -0.74
CA PHE A 86 -47.02 27.90 -1.96
C PHE A 86 -46.22 29.17 -1.68
N HIS A 87 -45.05 29.29 -2.29
CA HIS A 87 -44.20 30.48 -2.18
C HIS A 87 -44.37 31.43 -3.36
N ASP A 88 -44.71 30.89 -4.53
CA ASP A 88 -44.90 31.67 -5.74
C ASP A 88 -46.39 31.97 -6.00
N PRO A 89 -46.73 33.24 -6.31
CA PRO A 89 -48.10 33.62 -6.63
C PRO A 89 -48.61 32.89 -7.89
N GLU A 90 -47.72 32.54 -8.82
CA GLU A 90 -48.05 31.79 -10.04
C GLU A 90 -48.53 30.36 -9.72
N ASP A 91 -47.93 29.70 -8.72
CA ASP A 91 -48.36 28.37 -8.27
C ASP A 91 -49.73 28.39 -7.60
N ILE A 92 -50.08 29.50 -6.93
CA ILE A 92 -51.41 29.73 -6.33
C ILE A 92 -52.46 29.92 -7.44
N GLU A 93 -52.17 30.73 -8.45
CA GLU A 93 -53.08 30.95 -9.58
C GLU A 93 -53.33 29.65 -10.36
N ALA A 94 -52.27 28.86 -10.61
CA ALA A 94 -52.35 27.61 -11.35
C ALA A 94 -53.06 26.49 -10.57
N THR A 95 -52.87 26.41 -9.24
CA THR A 95 -53.42 25.32 -8.42
C THR A 95 -54.85 25.60 -7.94
N LEU A 96 -55.16 26.85 -7.58
CA LEU A 96 -56.46 27.23 -7.01
C LEU A 96 -57.36 28.00 -7.99
N GLY A 97 -56.84 28.46 -9.12
CA GLY A 97 -57.61 29.16 -10.17
C GLY A 97 -58.05 30.58 -9.82
N PHE A 98 -57.56 31.15 -8.71
CA PHE A 98 -57.85 32.52 -8.30
C PHE A 98 -56.73 33.46 -8.73
N ARG A 99 -57.09 34.61 -9.31
CA ARG A 99 -56.13 35.65 -9.69
C ARG A 99 -55.60 36.39 -8.46
N VAL A 100 -54.28 36.49 -8.33
CA VAL A 100 -53.60 37.19 -7.24
C VAL A 100 -53.82 38.70 -7.41
N LEU A 101 -54.49 39.30 -6.43
CA LEU A 101 -54.85 40.73 -6.47
C LEU A 101 -53.74 41.65 -5.94
N ALA A 102 -52.93 41.17 -5.00
CA ALA A 102 -51.77 41.87 -4.46
C ALA A 102 -50.85 40.88 -3.72
N SER A 103 -49.53 41.09 -3.79
CA SER A 103 -48.53 40.36 -2.99
C SER A 103 -48.05 41.26 -1.85
N ILE A 104 -48.19 40.80 -0.60
CA ILE A 104 -47.71 41.54 0.57
C ILE A 104 -46.33 41.00 0.95
N PRO A 105 -45.26 41.79 0.81
CA PRO A 105 -43.93 41.34 1.15
C PRO A 105 -43.81 41.11 2.65
N ARG A 106 -43.19 39.99 3.05
CA ARG A 106 -42.99 39.64 4.45
C ARG A 106 -41.88 40.52 5.03
N ILE A 107 -42.25 41.48 5.89
CA ILE A 107 -41.30 42.34 6.59
C ILE A 107 -40.76 41.56 7.81
N THR A 108 -39.59 40.97 7.69
CA THR A 108 -38.88 40.38 8.84
C THR A 108 -38.13 41.47 9.59
N SER A 109 -38.64 41.85 10.77
CA SER A 109 -37.88 42.62 11.75
C SER A 109 -36.84 41.70 12.39
N LYS A 110 -35.55 41.94 12.12
CA LYS A 110 -34.48 41.34 12.91
C LYS A 110 -34.55 41.93 14.32
N ALA A 111 -35.05 41.16 15.28
CA ALA A 111 -34.74 41.42 16.69
C ALA A 111 -33.23 41.20 16.86
N GLN A 112 -32.55 42.29 17.18
CA GLN A 112 -31.11 42.37 17.43
C GLN A 112 -30.73 41.59 18.69
#